data_AF-A0A368L8A1-F1
#
_entry.id   AF-A0A368L8A1-F1
#
_cell.length_a   1.000
_cell.length_b   1.000
_cell.length_c   1.000
_cell.angle_alpha   90.00
_cell.angle_beta   90.00
_cell.angle_gamma   90.00
#
_symmetry.space_group_name_H-M   'P 1'
#
loop_
_entity.id
_entity.type
_entity.pdbx_description
1 polymer ?
#
loop_
_entity_poly.entity_id
_entity_poly.type
_entity_poly.pdbx_seq_one_letter_code
_entity_poly.pdbx_strand_id
1 'polypeptide(L)' 'MLENDILLTRFLDRYEETLSDAEVTAFVQLLELADGDLMDLLMARKAPMGELATEQVRDLLVKISAS' A
#
# COMPACT_ATOMS: atom_id res chain seq x y z
N MET A 1 -0.77 7.27 -13.95
CA MET A 1 -2.10 7.43 -13.34
C MET A 1 -1.94 8.33 -12.11
N LEU A 2 -2.96 9.08 -11.64
CA LEU A 2 -2.79 10.04 -10.53
C LEU A 2 -3.48 9.62 -9.21
N GLU A 3 -4.41 8.67 -9.27
CA GLU A 3 -5.27 8.33 -8.14
C GLU A 3 -4.51 7.55 -7.05
N ASN A 4 -3.62 6.62 -7.44
CA ASN A 4 -2.71 5.95 -6.51
C ASN A 4 -1.85 6.97 -5.77
N ASP A 5 -1.25 7.91 -6.51
CA ASP A 5 -0.36 8.92 -5.92
C ASP A 5 -1.07 9.76 -4.86
N ILE A 6 -2.32 10.16 -5.08
CA ILE A 6 -3.12 10.91 -4.10
C ILE A 6 -3.39 10.08 -2.84
N LEU A 7 -3.76 8.80 -3.00
CA LEU A 7 -4.02 7.90 -1.87
C LEU A 7 -2.74 7.67 -1.05
N LEU A 8 -1.63 7.38 -1.72
CA LEU A 8 -0.33 7.15 -1.09
C LEU A 8 0.19 8.40 -0.37
N THR A 9 0.04 9.58 -0.97
CA THR A 9 0.44 10.86 -0.35
C THR A 9 -0.35 11.11 0.93
N ARG A 10 -1.69 10.96 0.90
CA ARG A 10 -2.54 11.12 2.10
C ARG A 10 -2.22 10.12 3.20
N PHE A 11 -1.88 8.89 2.80
CA PHE A 11 -1.46 7.86 3.71
C PHE A 11 -0.15 8.24 4.41
N LEU A 12 0.87 8.66 3.65
CA LEU A 12 2.15 9.09 4.19
C LEU A 12 1.99 10.32 5.10
N ASP A 13 1.23 11.33 4.68
CA ASP A 13 0.92 12.51 5.50
C ASP A 13 0.35 12.15 6.88
N ARG A 14 -0.33 11.00 6.99
CA ARG A 14 -0.95 10.51 8.24
C ARG A 14 -0.04 9.58 9.03
N TYR A 15 0.71 8.71 8.36
CA TYR A 15 1.34 7.55 8.97
C TYR A 15 2.87 7.54 8.88
N GLU A 16 3.51 8.44 8.12
CA GLU A 16 4.97 8.48 7.90
C GLU A 16 5.78 8.36 9.20
N GLU A 17 5.41 9.11 10.25
CA GLU A 17 6.12 9.09 11.54
C GLU A 17 5.85 7.83 12.39
N THR A 18 4.85 7.04 12.04
CA THR A 18 4.37 5.87 12.81
C THR A 18 4.64 4.54 12.13
N LEU A 19 5.15 4.56 10.90
CA LEU A 19 5.49 3.37 10.15
C LEU A 19 6.70 2.67 10.79
N SER A 20 6.56 1.37 11.02
CA SER A 20 7.68 0.51 11.39
C SER A 20 8.54 0.16 10.17
N ASP A 21 9.80 -0.21 10.38
CA ASP A 21 10.71 -0.63 9.30
C ASP A 21 10.13 -1.75 8.40
N ALA A 22 9.35 -2.65 9.01
CA ALA A 22 8.68 -3.74 8.29
C ALA A 22 7.54 -3.22 7.40
N GLU A 23 6.78 -2.23 7.87
CA GLU A 23 5.75 -1.57 7.07
C GLU A 23 6.37 -0.68 5.98
N VAL A 24 7.48 0.01 6.26
CA VAL A 24 8.21 0.76 5.22
C VAL A 24 8.68 -0.19 4.11
N THR A 25 9.22 -1.35 4.47
CA THR A 25 9.64 -2.37 3.48
C THR A 25 8.47 -2.85 2.64
N ALA A 26 7.35 -3.19 3.29
CA ALA A 26 6.12 -3.60 2.60
C ALA A 26 5.55 -2.50 1.69
N PHE A 27 5.65 -1.23 2.12
CA PHE A 27 5.23 -0.08 1.34
C PHE A 27 6.10 0.10 0.08
N VAL A 28 7.42 -0.03 0.20
CA VAL A 28 8.33 0.01 -0.96
C VAL A 28 7.98 -1.09 -1.97
N GLN A 29 7.69 -2.31 -1.52
CA GLN A 29 7.26 -3.40 -2.41
C GLN A 29 5.96 -3.07 -3.16
N LEU A 30 5.03 -2.35 -2.54
CA LEU A 30 3.81 -1.89 -3.22
C LEU A 30 4.11 -0.83 -4.30
N LEU A 31 5.09 0.04 -4.07
CA LEU A 31 5.52 1.07 -5.05
C LEU A 31 6.24 0.48 -6.26
N GLU A 32 6.83 -0.71 -6.13
CA GLU A 32 7.46 -1.44 -7.25
C GLU A 32 6.45 -2.08 -8.21
N LEU A 33 5.18 -2.17 -7.81
CA LEU A 33 4.10 -2.68 -8.66
C LEU A 33 3.76 -1.70 -9.80
N ALA A 34 3.25 -2.26 -10.89
CA ALA A 34 2.63 -1.43 -11.93
C ALA A 34 1.37 -0.72 -11.38
N ASP A 35 1.12 0.51 -11.83
CA ASP A 35 -0.02 1.34 -11.41
C ASP A 35 -1.36 0.57 -11.37
N GLY A 36 -1.60 -0.28 -12.38
CA GLY A 36 -2.81 -1.08 -12.49
C GLY A 36 -2.93 -2.18 -11.43
N ASP A 37 -1.82 -2.85 -11.13
CA ASP A 37 -1.80 -3.91 -10.10
C ASP A 37 -1.90 -3.31 -8.70
N LEU A 38 -1.20 -2.20 -8.46
CA LEU A 38 -1.33 -1.45 -7.21
C LEU A 38 -2.78 -0.97 -7.01
N MET A 39 -3.41 -0.41 -8.05
CA MET A 39 -4.79 0.03 -7.98
C MET A 39 -5.76 -1.14 -7.70
N ASP A 40 -5.56 -2.28 -8.36
CA ASP A 40 -6.38 -3.47 -8.12
C ASP A 40 -6.26 -3.98 -6.67
N LEU A 41 -5.09 -3.87 -6.05
CA LEU A 41 -4.90 -4.19 -4.63
C LEU A 41 -5.57 -3.15 -3.72
N LEU A 42 -5.38 -1.86 -3.99
CA LEU A 42 -5.97 -0.77 -3.20
C LEU A 42 -7.51 -0.77 -3.25
N MET A 43 -8.09 -1.16 -4.38
CA MET A 43 -9.54 -1.31 -4.54
C MET A 43 -10.07 -2.68 -4.09
N ALA A 44 -9.23 -3.53 -3.48
CA ALA A 44 -9.55 -4.89 -3.06
C ALA A 44 -10.15 -5.77 -4.17
N ARG A 45 -9.82 -5.48 -5.45
CA ARG A 45 -10.19 -6.30 -6.61
C ARG A 45 -9.31 -7.53 -6.72
N LYS A 46 -8.07 -7.42 -6.24
CA LYS A 46 -7.10 -8.51 -6.10
C LYS A 46 -6.66 -8.62 -4.64
N ALA A 47 -6.31 -9.83 -4.22
CA ALA A 47 -5.65 -10.06 -2.95
C ALA A 47 -4.12 -10.02 -3.15
N PRO A 48 -3.33 -9.59 -2.13
CA PRO A 48 -1.88 -9.68 -2.19
C PRO A 48 -1.44 -11.16 -2.20
N MET A 49 -0.56 -11.51 -3.13
CA MET A 49 -0.09 -12.88 -3.37
C MET A 49 1.45 -12.94 -3.42
N GLY A 50 2.01 -14.13 -3.24
CA GLY A 50 3.47 -14.34 -3.29
C GLY A 50 4.19 -13.59 -2.17
N GLU A 51 5.22 -12.83 -2.53
CA GLU A 51 6.03 -12.06 -1.57
C GLU A 51 5.25 -10.93 -0.89
N LEU A 52 4.14 -10.49 -1.49
CA LEU A 52 3.24 -9.48 -0.91
C LEU A 52 2.22 -10.08 0.06
N ALA A 53 2.11 -11.42 0.17
CA ALA A 53 1.11 -12.07 1.02
C ALA A 53 1.47 -12.06 2.52
N THR A 54 2.05 -10.95 2.99
CA THR A 54 2.45 -10.72 4.38
C THR A 54 1.35 -9.97 5.14
N GLU A 55 1.40 -10.03 6.47
CA GLU A 55 0.47 -9.29 7.32
C GLU A 55 0.69 -7.78 7.18
N GLN A 56 1.95 -7.33 7.06
CA GLN A 56 2.31 -5.92 6.91
C GLN A 56 1.69 -5.31 5.65
N VAL A 57 1.73 -6.01 4.52
CA VAL A 57 1.11 -5.53 3.27
C VAL A 57 -0.41 -5.46 3.43
N ARG A 58 -1.04 -6.45 4.05
CA ARG A 58 -2.51 -6.44 4.26
C ARG A 58 -2.93 -5.28 5.15
N ASP A 59 -2.23 -5.06 6.25
CA ASP A 59 -2.49 -3.96 7.17
C ASP A 59 -2.30 -2.61 6.50
N LEU A 60 -1.26 -2.45 5.68
CA LEU A 60 -1.05 -1.25 4.87
C LEU A 60 -2.19 -1.00 3.88
N LEU A 61 -2.61 -2.02 3.13
CA LEU A 61 -3.72 -1.86 2.17
C LEU A 61 -5.00 -1.39 2.87
N VAL A 62 -5.29 -1.93 4.06
CA VAL A 62 -6.41 -1.48 4.89
C VAL A 62 -6.22 -0.01 5.32
N LYS A 63 -5.05 0.36 5.85
CA LYS A 63 -4.76 1.73 6.30
C LYS A 63 -4.85 2.74 5.15
N ILE A 64 -4.31 2.43 3.97
CA ILE A 64 -4.34 3.30 2.78
C ILE A 64 -5.78 3.49 2.28
N SER A 65 -6.58 2.41 2.25
CA SER A 65 -7.98 2.50 1.83
C SER A 65 -8.87 3.29 2.80
N ALA A 66 -8.44 3.47 4.05
CA ALA A 66 -9.17 4.14 5.11
C ALA A 66 -8.73 5.59 5.38
N SER A 67 -7.62 6.06 4.76
CA SER A 67 -7.04 7.40 4.97
C SER A 67 -7.77 8.53 4.26
#